data_AF-A0A7U2NEG9-F1
#
_entry.id   AF-A0A7U2NEG9-F1
#
_cell.length_a   1.000
_cell.length_b   1.000
_cell.length_c   1.000
_cell.angle_alpha   90.00
_cell.angle_beta   90.00
_cell.angle_gamma   90.00
#
_symmetry.space_group_name_H-M   'P 1'
#
loop_
_entity.id
_entity.type
_entity.pdbx_description
1 polymer ?
#
loop_
_entity_poly.entity_id
_entity_poly.type
_entity_poly.pdbx_seq_one_letter_code
_entity_poly.pdbx_strand_id
1 'polypeptide(L)'
;MAQETLSYSDNVSGWTAFHSYKPDMLCKLNNRFFSIKDGQLYLHNDRDNDIRNNFYGEQFNSKIVTIINESNSEDKIFKTLVLEGNKAWETKIRTNITESTIKKGEYNHRESRFFAHTRGNEIVGDLHGNMTQGIGVVVSSVGTTITYGSVSELINIGDSLFQLNGAANELIGTITSKTDTTITVNAVITLPVNGYFSFATKNARVEGGNVRGYYAEISLENNDTDATELFSIESNIIKSYV
;
A
#
# COMPACT_ATOMS: atom_id res chain seq x y z
N MET A 1 12.84 21.47 -6.65
CA MET A 1 13.43 20.31 -7.35
C MET A 1 14.15 19.48 -6.31
N ALA A 2 13.91 18.17 -6.26
CA ALA A 2 14.67 17.29 -5.36
C ALA A 2 16.13 17.27 -5.84
N GLN A 3 17.07 17.53 -4.94
CA GLN A 3 18.50 17.42 -5.21
C GLN A 3 18.91 15.96 -4.98
N GLU A 4 19.52 15.32 -5.97
CA GLU A 4 19.97 13.93 -5.90
C GLU A 4 21.49 13.86 -6.09
N THR A 5 22.15 12.91 -5.43
CA THR A 5 23.56 12.64 -5.64
C THR A 5 23.70 11.54 -6.68
N LEU A 6 24.38 11.83 -7.78
CA LEU A 6 24.54 10.93 -8.92
C LEU A 6 25.97 10.42 -9.00
N SER A 7 26.13 9.12 -9.25
CA SER A 7 27.43 8.52 -9.56
C SER A 7 27.55 8.29 -11.06
N TYR A 8 28.63 8.78 -11.65
CA TYR A 8 29.00 8.53 -13.04
C TYR A 8 30.19 7.56 -13.09
N SER A 9 30.17 6.63 -14.03
CA SER A 9 31.29 5.72 -14.28
C SER A 9 31.82 5.94 -15.69
N ASP A 10 33.06 6.40 -15.79
CA ASP A 10 33.76 6.60 -17.07
C ASP A 10 33.89 5.29 -17.86
N ASN A 11 34.08 4.15 -17.16
CA ASN A 11 34.17 2.84 -17.81
C ASN A 11 32.89 2.43 -18.55
N VAL A 12 31.74 2.91 -18.09
CA VAL A 12 30.41 2.63 -18.67
C VAL A 12 29.92 3.85 -19.46
N SER A 13 30.66 4.95 -19.44
CA SER A 13 30.28 6.26 -19.97
C SER A 13 28.85 6.67 -19.57
N GLY A 14 28.44 6.40 -18.33
CA GLY A 14 27.04 6.59 -17.90
C GLY A 14 26.85 6.74 -16.39
N TRP A 15 25.65 7.18 -16.01
CA TRP A 15 25.19 7.25 -14.62
C TRP A 15 24.89 5.84 -14.10
N THR A 16 25.52 5.45 -13.00
CA THR A 16 25.44 4.09 -12.45
C THR A 16 24.60 3.97 -11.20
N ALA A 17 24.47 5.05 -10.42
CA ALA A 17 23.71 5.04 -9.18
C ALA A 17 23.12 6.41 -8.85
N PHE A 18 21.96 6.37 -8.20
CA PHE A 18 21.23 7.50 -7.67
C PHE A 18 21.18 7.33 -6.16
N HIS A 19 21.69 8.31 -5.41
CA HIS A 19 21.76 8.27 -3.96
C HIS A 19 20.85 9.33 -3.36
N SER A 20 20.12 8.95 -2.31
CA SER A 20 19.23 9.87 -1.58
C SER A 20 19.98 10.79 -0.61
N TYR A 21 21.18 10.40 -0.17
CA TYR A 21 22.01 11.22 0.72
C TYR A 21 22.74 12.31 -0.05
N LYS A 22 22.98 13.47 0.60
CA LYS A 22 23.50 14.69 -0.04
C LYS A 22 24.80 15.18 0.63
N PRO A 23 25.96 14.59 0.27
CA PRO A 23 27.25 15.04 0.75
C PRO A 23 27.69 16.33 0.07
N ASP A 24 28.60 17.07 0.69
CA ASP A 24 29.25 18.21 0.06
C ASP A 24 30.46 17.76 -0.77
N MET A 25 31.14 16.70 -0.33
CA MET A 25 32.24 16.07 -1.06
C MET A 25 32.26 14.56 -0.85
N LEU A 26 32.71 13.81 -1.86
CA LEU A 26 32.95 12.37 -1.81
C LEU A 26 34.42 12.10 -2.08
N CYS A 27 35.05 11.22 -1.30
CA CYS A 27 36.43 10.83 -1.52
C CYS A 27 36.68 9.36 -1.15
N LYS A 28 37.78 8.81 -1.66
CA LYS A 28 38.24 7.45 -1.33
C LYS A 28 39.66 7.51 -0.77
N LEU A 29 39.93 6.73 0.26
CA LEU A 29 41.27 6.58 0.84
C LEU A 29 41.46 5.13 1.29
N ASN A 30 42.55 4.49 0.88
CA ASN A 30 42.87 3.10 1.25
C ASN A 30 41.71 2.11 1.08
N ASN A 31 41.03 2.17 -0.07
CA ASN A 31 39.88 1.32 -0.39
C ASN A 31 38.65 1.51 0.54
N ARG A 32 38.61 2.59 1.32
CA ARG A 32 37.43 3.03 2.08
C ARG A 32 36.80 4.24 1.41
N PHE A 33 35.47 4.29 1.47
CA PHE A 33 34.67 5.38 0.90
C PHE A 33 34.26 6.36 2.00
N PHE A 34 34.52 7.63 1.77
CA PHE A 34 34.24 8.71 2.71
C PHE A 34 33.39 9.79 2.05
N SER A 35 32.62 10.48 2.87
CA SER A 35 31.96 11.72 2.48
C SER A 35 32.21 12.82 3.49
N ILE A 36 32.13 14.06 3.04
CA ILE A 36 32.18 15.25 3.88
C ILE A 36 30.81 15.91 3.86
N LYS A 37 30.29 16.23 5.05
CA LYS A 37 29.07 17.01 5.22
C LYS A 37 29.25 18.01 6.35
N ASP A 38 28.98 19.29 6.09
CA ASP A 38 29.07 20.38 7.08
C ASP A 38 30.43 20.40 7.82
N GLY A 39 31.51 20.12 7.08
CA GLY A 39 32.88 20.07 7.61
C GLY A 39 33.25 18.82 8.39
N GLN A 40 32.32 17.86 8.56
CA GLN A 40 32.57 16.58 9.22
C GLN A 40 32.80 15.45 8.22
N LEU A 41 33.69 14.50 8.58
CA LEU A 41 34.02 13.33 7.78
C LEU A 41 33.16 12.13 8.20
N TYR A 42 32.55 11.47 7.24
CA TYR A 42 31.72 10.28 7.43
C TYR A 42 32.30 9.10 6.66
N LEU A 43 32.43 7.96 7.33
CA LEU A 43 32.85 6.70 6.72
C LEU A 43 31.60 5.94 6.26
N HIS A 44 31.59 5.51 5.00
CA HIS A 44 30.53 4.65 4.45
C HIS A 44 30.86 3.17 4.62
N ASN A 45 29.82 2.34 4.71
CA ASN A 45 29.94 0.90 4.93
C ASN A 45 30.75 0.54 6.18
N ASP A 46 30.63 1.38 7.22
CA ASP A 46 31.28 1.14 8.50
C ASP A 46 30.65 -0.09 9.18
N ARG A 47 31.46 -1.13 9.36
CA ARG A 47 31.02 -2.39 9.97
C ARG A 47 30.79 -2.24 11.46
N ASP A 48 31.46 -1.29 12.09
CA ASP A 48 31.41 -1.06 13.54
C ASP A 48 30.23 -0.14 13.92
N ASN A 49 29.51 0.42 12.93
CA ASN A 49 28.28 1.17 13.16
C ASN A 49 27.07 0.22 13.16
N ASP A 50 26.34 0.18 14.26
CA ASP A 50 25.14 -0.65 14.44
C ASP A 50 23.91 -0.11 13.69
N ILE A 51 23.92 1.18 13.30
CA ILE A 51 22.80 1.84 12.63
C ILE A 51 23.03 1.86 11.12
N ARG A 52 22.17 1.14 10.40
CA ARG A 52 22.10 1.10 8.92
C ARG A 52 21.23 2.22 8.38
N ASN A 53 21.50 2.61 7.13
CA ASN A 53 20.77 3.66 6.39
C ASN A 53 20.69 5.03 7.09
N ASN A 54 21.61 5.32 8.00
CA ASN A 54 21.75 6.66 8.56
C ASN A 54 22.83 7.43 7.81
N PHE A 55 22.48 8.57 7.23
CA PHE A 55 23.42 9.42 6.53
C PHE A 55 23.32 10.84 7.11
N TYR A 56 24.40 11.30 7.72
CA TYR A 56 24.49 12.67 8.29
C TYR A 56 23.44 12.96 9.36
N GLY A 57 23.04 11.94 10.15
CA GLY A 57 22.01 12.06 11.19
C GLY A 57 20.58 11.85 10.68
N GLU A 58 20.37 11.78 9.37
CA GLU A 58 19.06 11.47 8.77
C GLU A 58 18.92 9.96 8.56
N GLN A 59 17.83 9.38 9.09
CA GLN A 59 17.52 7.96 8.95
C GLN A 59 16.67 7.72 7.70
N PHE A 60 17.10 6.80 6.85
CA PHE A 60 16.38 6.40 5.65
C PHE A 60 15.83 4.97 5.77
N ASN A 61 14.79 4.68 5.00
CA ASN A 61 14.20 3.34 4.88
C ASN A 61 14.82 2.60 3.70
N SER A 62 15.02 1.29 3.85
CA SER A 62 15.37 0.40 2.74
C SER A 62 14.15 0.22 1.84
N LYS A 63 14.33 0.37 0.52
CA LYS A 63 13.27 0.16 -0.47
C LYS A 63 13.75 -0.75 -1.60
N ILE A 64 12.92 -1.74 -1.94
CA ILE A 64 13.14 -2.64 -3.08
C ILE A 64 11.89 -2.60 -3.93
N VAL A 65 12.04 -2.36 -5.23
CA VAL A 65 10.94 -2.45 -6.18
C VAL A 65 11.30 -3.51 -7.21
N THR A 66 10.42 -4.47 -7.40
CA THR A 66 10.56 -5.53 -8.41
C THR A 66 9.24 -5.75 -9.14
N ILE A 67 9.30 -6.42 -10.29
CA ILE A 67 8.14 -6.73 -11.10
C ILE A 67 8.04 -8.24 -11.29
N ILE A 68 6.88 -8.81 -10.95
CA ILE A 68 6.52 -10.19 -11.23
C ILE A 68 5.62 -10.18 -12.48
N ASN A 69 6.12 -10.77 -13.57
CA ASN A 69 5.45 -10.77 -14.88
C ASN A 69 5.57 -12.12 -15.61
N GLU A 70 5.35 -13.22 -14.91
CA GLU A 70 5.28 -14.55 -15.52
C GLU A 70 4.05 -14.64 -16.43
N SER A 71 4.16 -15.12 -17.67
CA SER A 71 3.05 -15.19 -18.65
C SER A 71 2.35 -13.84 -18.91
N ASN A 72 3.10 -12.88 -19.46
CA ASN A 72 2.73 -11.46 -19.61
C ASN A 72 1.45 -11.15 -20.40
N SER A 73 0.92 -12.09 -21.17
CA SER A 73 -0.26 -11.91 -22.01
C SER A 73 -1.55 -12.39 -21.34
N GLU A 74 -1.47 -12.94 -20.13
CA GLU A 74 -2.60 -13.47 -19.38
C GLU A 74 -2.86 -12.66 -18.12
N ASP A 75 -4.13 -12.39 -17.83
CA ASP A 75 -4.55 -11.86 -16.54
C ASP A 75 -4.36 -12.93 -15.46
N LYS A 76 -3.78 -12.50 -14.35
CA LYS A 76 -3.38 -13.37 -13.25
C LYS A 76 -3.99 -12.89 -11.95
N ILE A 77 -4.11 -13.80 -10.99
CA ILE A 77 -4.50 -13.51 -9.61
C ILE A 77 -3.32 -13.82 -8.70
N PHE A 78 -2.86 -12.81 -7.96
CA PHE A 78 -1.77 -12.94 -7.00
C PHE A 78 -2.37 -13.33 -5.65
N LYS A 79 -2.06 -14.54 -5.16
CA LYS A 79 -2.71 -15.12 -3.96
C LYS A 79 -1.89 -14.95 -2.68
N THR A 80 -0.58 -15.07 -2.79
CA THR A 80 0.33 -15.02 -1.65
C THR A 80 1.61 -14.34 -2.04
N LEU A 81 2.29 -13.78 -1.05
CA LEU A 81 3.67 -13.34 -1.15
C LEU A 81 4.49 -14.05 -0.09
N VAL A 82 5.64 -14.58 -0.49
CA VAL A 82 6.60 -15.21 0.41
C VAL A 82 7.92 -14.46 0.28
N LEU A 83 8.46 -14.04 1.42
CA LEU A 83 9.77 -13.39 1.48
C LEU A 83 10.74 -14.37 2.14
N GLU A 84 11.85 -14.66 1.47
CA GLU A 84 12.96 -15.41 2.05
C GLU A 84 14.01 -14.43 2.53
N GLY A 85 14.25 -14.40 3.85
CA GLY A 85 15.12 -13.41 4.46
C GLY A 85 15.08 -13.45 5.97
N ASN A 86 15.76 -12.51 6.62
CA ASN A 86 15.86 -12.46 8.08
C ASN A 86 14.80 -11.58 8.74
N LYS A 87 14.08 -10.74 7.98
CA LYS A 87 13.04 -9.83 8.46
C LYS A 87 11.84 -9.80 7.50
N ALA A 88 10.66 -9.51 8.05
CA ALA A 88 9.48 -9.16 7.26
C ALA A 88 9.56 -7.71 6.77
N TRP A 89 9.03 -7.44 5.58
CA TRP A 89 9.01 -6.13 4.94
C TRP A 89 7.58 -5.69 4.72
N GLU A 90 7.29 -4.40 4.87
CA GLU A 90 6.01 -3.86 4.45
C GLU A 90 5.94 -3.93 2.93
N THR A 91 4.83 -4.46 2.39
CA THR A 91 4.70 -4.67 0.96
C THR A 91 3.50 -3.93 0.40
N LYS A 92 3.75 -3.18 -0.67
CA LYS A 92 2.70 -2.71 -1.57
C LYS A 92 2.74 -3.50 -2.86
N ILE A 93 1.60 -4.03 -3.26
CA ILE A 93 1.38 -4.76 -4.51
C ILE A 93 0.54 -3.86 -5.40
N ARG A 94 1.06 -3.53 -6.58
CA ARG A 94 0.35 -2.75 -7.59
C ARG A 94 0.33 -3.51 -8.90
N THR A 95 -0.86 -3.71 -9.46
CA THR A 95 -1.04 -4.24 -10.81
C THR A 95 -1.55 -3.12 -11.72
N ASN A 96 -1.86 -3.45 -12.97
CA ASN A 96 -2.52 -2.51 -13.89
C ASN A 96 -3.97 -2.16 -13.50
N ILE A 97 -4.63 -2.95 -12.65
CA ILE A 97 -6.06 -2.78 -12.32
C ILE A 97 -6.41 -2.90 -10.84
N THR A 98 -5.48 -3.36 -9.98
CA THR A 98 -5.71 -3.54 -8.54
C THR A 98 -4.49 -3.11 -7.72
N GLU A 99 -4.72 -2.65 -6.50
CA GLU A 99 -3.69 -2.36 -5.51
C GLU A 99 -4.00 -3.09 -4.21
N SER A 100 -2.97 -3.51 -3.49
CA SER A 100 -3.14 -4.13 -2.17
C SER A 100 -1.90 -3.89 -1.32
N THR A 101 -2.06 -3.95 0.00
CA THR A 101 -0.94 -3.78 0.94
C THR A 101 -0.89 -4.93 1.95
N ILE A 102 0.33 -5.37 2.26
CA ILE A 102 0.62 -6.37 3.29
C ILE A 102 1.51 -5.69 4.33
N LYS A 103 1.02 -5.59 5.57
CA LYS A 103 1.75 -4.99 6.68
C LYS A 103 2.80 -5.96 7.20
N LYS A 104 3.90 -5.44 7.76
CA LYS A 104 4.98 -6.25 8.36
C LYS A 104 4.48 -7.30 9.36
N GLY A 105 3.49 -6.95 10.19
CA GLY A 105 2.89 -7.85 11.18
C GLY A 105 1.93 -8.92 10.62
N GLU A 106 1.58 -8.86 9.34
CA GLU A 106 0.71 -9.87 8.69
C GLU A 106 1.50 -11.07 8.15
N TYR A 107 2.83 -10.95 8.10
CA TYR A 107 3.70 -12.06 7.72
C TYR A 107 3.79 -13.08 8.84
N ASN A 108 3.51 -14.33 8.51
CA ASN A 108 3.75 -15.46 9.37
C ASN A 108 5.15 -16.02 9.12
N HIS A 109 6.04 -15.87 10.09
CA HIS A 109 7.39 -16.44 10.05
C HIS A 109 7.31 -17.96 10.25
N ARG A 110 7.77 -18.72 9.26
CA ARG A 110 8.00 -20.17 9.36
C ARG A 110 9.37 -20.49 8.79
N GLU A 111 10.23 -21.11 9.59
CA GLU A 111 11.62 -21.44 9.23
C GLU A 111 12.41 -20.18 8.81
N SER A 112 12.95 -20.12 7.60
CA SER A 112 13.68 -18.97 7.05
C SER A 112 12.82 -18.08 6.15
N ARG A 113 11.49 -18.22 6.21
CA ARG A 113 10.55 -17.57 5.28
C ARG A 113 9.40 -16.87 6.00
N PHE A 114 8.91 -15.81 5.38
CA PHE A 114 7.78 -15.02 5.81
C PHE A 114 6.64 -15.17 4.82
N PHE A 115 5.54 -15.78 5.25
CA PHE A 115 4.38 -16.08 4.41
C PHE A 115 3.26 -15.09 4.68
N ALA A 116 2.69 -14.52 3.63
CA ALA A 116 1.47 -13.72 3.72
C ALA A 116 0.53 -14.01 2.55
N HIS A 117 -0.77 -13.98 2.80
CA HIS A 117 -1.77 -13.94 1.73
C HIS A 117 -2.02 -12.49 1.30
N THR A 118 -2.37 -12.29 0.04
CA THR A 118 -2.77 -10.98 -0.46
C THR A 118 -4.13 -10.59 0.14
N ARG A 119 -4.31 -9.29 0.38
CA ARG A 119 -5.58 -8.73 0.83
C ARG A 119 -6.46 -8.37 -0.38
N GLY A 120 -7.67 -7.89 -0.13
CA GLY A 120 -8.54 -7.39 -1.18
C GLY A 120 -7.95 -6.18 -1.91
N ASN A 121 -8.60 -5.80 -3.02
CA ASN A 121 -8.27 -4.60 -3.78
C ASN A 121 -8.58 -3.34 -2.96
N GLU A 122 -7.57 -2.52 -2.72
CA GLU A 122 -7.64 -1.30 -1.91
C GLU A 122 -7.73 -0.02 -2.78
N ILE A 123 -7.93 -0.15 -4.10
CA ILE A 123 -8.16 1.01 -4.96
C ILE A 123 -9.40 1.78 -4.49
N VAL A 124 -9.21 3.07 -4.21
CA VAL A 124 -10.28 3.95 -3.76
C VAL A 124 -11.33 4.11 -4.86
N GLY A 125 -12.59 3.89 -4.50
CA GLY A 125 -13.72 4.05 -5.42
C GLY A 125 -13.92 2.88 -6.39
N ASP A 126 -13.11 1.82 -6.30
CA ASP A 126 -13.52 0.54 -6.85
C ASP A 126 -14.80 0.11 -6.14
N LEU A 127 -15.79 -0.38 -6.88
CA LEU A 127 -17.06 -0.91 -6.36
C LEU A 127 -17.26 -2.39 -6.73
N HIS A 128 -16.29 -2.97 -7.43
CA HIS A 128 -16.33 -4.36 -7.86
C HIS A 128 -15.97 -5.32 -6.71
N GLY A 129 -16.27 -6.61 -6.90
CA GLY A 129 -15.92 -7.65 -5.92
C GLY A 129 -16.99 -7.92 -4.85
N ASN A 130 -18.28 -7.69 -5.16
CA ASN A 130 -19.42 -7.99 -4.28
C ASN A 130 -19.41 -7.26 -2.92
N MET A 131 -18.59 -6.22 -2.75
CA MET A 131 -18.51 -5.44 -1.51
C MET A 131 -19.57 -4.33 -1.40
N THR A 132 -20.31 -4.07 -2.48
CA THR A 132 -21.27 -2.96 -2.57
C THR A 132 -22.69 -3.46 -2.37
N GLN A 133 -23.46 -2.77 -1.55
CA GLN A 133 -24.84 -3.13 -1.24
C GLN A 133 -25.77 -1.92 -1.25
N GLY A 134 -26.86 -2.04 -2.00
CA GLY A 134 -27.90 -1.02 -2.04
C GLY A 134 -28.69 -0.97 -0.73
N ILE A 135 -28.96 0.23 -0.24
CA ILE A 135 -29.83 0.45 0.92
C ILE A 135 -31.19 0.92 0.44
N GLY A 136 -31.22 1.94 -0.42
CA GLY A 136 -32.45 2.56 -0.90
C GLY A 136 -32.35 4.07 -0.94
N VAL A 137 -33.50 4.73 -1.06
CA VAL A 137 -33.59 6.19 -1.16
C VAL A 137 -33.57 6.82 0.23
N VAL A 138 -32.79 7.90 0.39
CA VAL A 138 -32.78 8.71 1.61
C VAL A 138 -34.15 9.37 1.78
N VAL A 139 -34.79 9.15 2.94
CA VAL A 139 -36.10 9.74 3.29
C VAL A 139 -35.93 11.06 4.04
N SER A 140 -34.99 11.10 4.97
CA SER A 140 -34.62 12.31 5.71
C SER A 140 -33.23 12.17 6.28
N SER A 141 -32.57 13.30 6.55
CA SER A 141 -31.29 13.35 7.22
C SER A 141 -31.31 14.46 8.26
N VAL A 142 -30.91 14.13 9.49
CA VAL A 142 -30.82 15.09 10.61
C VAL A 142 -29.47 14.91 11.28
N GLY A 143 -28.58 15.89 11.13
CA GLY A 143 -27.22 15.80 11.65
C GLY A 143 -26.48 14.61 11.03
N THR A 144 -26.06 13.67 11.87
CA THR A 144 -25.35 12.45 11.47
C THR A 144 -26.25 11.24 11.24
N THR A 145 -27.56 11.36 11.51
CA THR A 145 -28.53 10.27 11.36
C THR A 145 -29.31 10.42 10.05
N ILE A 146 -29.33 9.35 9.27
CA ILE A 146 -29.98 9.25 7.97
C ILE A 146 -31.07 8.19 8.05
N THR A 147 -32.27 8.56 7.63
CA THR A 147 -33.45 7.71 7.67
C THR A 147 -33.74 7.15 6.28
N TYR A 148 -34.03 5.86 6.24
CA TYR A 148 -34.39 5.08 5.06
C TYR A 148 -35.74 4.39 5.30
N GLY A 149 -36.35 3.86 4.22
CA GLY A 149 -37.57 3.05 4.34
C GLY A 149 -37.32 1.71 5.04
N SER A 150 -36.20 1.07 4.72
CA SER A 150 -35.71 -0.13 5.38
C SER A 150 -34.20 -0.25 5.17
N VAL A 151 -33.47 -0.71 6.19
CA VAL A 151 -32.03 -0.96 6.12
C VAL A 151 -31.80 -2.46 6.16
N SER A 152 -31.06 -2.98 5.18
CA SER A 152 -30.74 -4.41 5.10
C SER A 152 -29.85 -4.86 6.26
N GLU A 153 -30.05 -6.10 6.73
CA GLU A 153 -29.20 -6.73 7.73
C GLU A 153 -27.75 -6.87 7.27
N LEU A 154 -27.53 -6.95 5.95
CA LEU A 154 -26.23 -7.15 5.34
C LEU A 154 -25.31 -5.91 5.41
N ILE A 155 -25.82 -4.74 5.81
CA ILE A 155 -25.03 -3.54 6.08
C ILE A 155 -24.38 -3.65 7.45
N ASN A 156 -23.08 -3.45 7.55
CA ASN A 156 -22.36 -3.59 8.81
C ASN A 156 -21.91 -2.25 9.37
N ILE A 157 -21.70 -2.21 10.69
CA ILE A 157 -21.03 -1.08 11.34
C ILE A 157 -19.58 -1.05 10.86
N GLY A 158 -19.09 0.13 10.48
CA GLY A 158 -17.78 0.33 9.87
C GLY A 158 -17.77 0.36 8.33
N ASP A 159 -18.90 0.06 7.67
CA ASP A 159 -19.04 0.20 6.22
C ASP A 159 -19.05 1.69 5.81
N SER A 160 -18.59 1.99 4.59
CA SER A 160 -18.60 3.34 4.04
C SER A 160 -19.91 3.59 3.29
N LEU A 161 -20.64 4.65 3.66
CA LEU A 161 -21.92 5.00 3.07
C LEU A 161 -21.73 6.02 1.96
N PHE A 162 -22.29 5.73 0.78
CA PHE A 162 -22.28 6.59 -0.39
C PHE A 162 -23.69 6.95 -0.83
N GLN A 163 -23.83 8.12 -1.47
CA GLN A 163 -25.01 8.50 -2.23
C GLN A 163 -24.68 8.61 -3.71
N LEU A 164 -25.69 8.34 -4.54
CA LEU A 164 -25.61 8.51 -5.98
C LEU A 164 -26.21 9.86 -6.38
N ASN A 165 -25.35 10.77 -6.83
CA ASN A 165 -25.72 12.06 -7.41
C ASN A 165 -25.55 12.00 -8.93
N GLY A 166 -26.61 11.59 -9.64
CA GLY A 166 -26.52 11.30 -11.08
C GLY A 166 -25.59 10.12 -11.36
N ALA A 167 -24.42 10.38 -11.94
CA ALA A 167 -23.38 9.37 -12.20
C ALA A 167 -22.22 9.40 -11.19
N ALA A 168 -22.22 10.34 -10.25
CA ALA A 168 -21.17 10.48 -9.24
C ALA A 168 -21.52 9.72 -7.96
N ASN A 169 -20.54 8.99 -7.43
CA ASN A 169 -20.61 8.31 -6.14
C ASN A 169 -19.99 9.21 -5.08
N GLU A 170 -20.81 9.81 -4.22
CA GLU A 170 -20.36 10.74 -3.18
C GLU A 170 -20.32 10.03 -1.82
N LEU A 171 -19.18 10.10 -1.13
CA LEU A 171 -19.02 9.52 0.21
C LEU A 171 -19.75 10.40 1.23
N ILE A 172 -20.74 9.83 1.92
CA ILE A 172 -21.45 10.49 3.02
C ILE A 172 -20.63 10.36 4.30
N GLY A 173 -20.14 9.17 4.63
CA GLY A 173 -19.33 8.90 5.82
C GLY A 173 -19.28 7.43 6.21
N THR A 174 -18.61 7.11 7.31
CA THR A 174 -18.51 5.74 7.85
C THR A 174 -19.62 5.46 8.86
N ILE A 175 -20.28 4.32 8.74
CA ILE A 175 -21.41 3.90 9.59
C ILE A 175 -20.93 3.55 11.00
N THR A 176 -21.52 4.17 12.03
CA THR A 176 -21.23 3.91 13.45
C THR A 176 -22.34 3.12 14.14
N SER A 177 -23.59 3.31 13.73
CA SER A 177 -24.70 2.51 14.21
C SER A 177 -25.79 2.39 13.15
N LYS A 178 -26.58 1.33 13.24
CA LYS A 178 -27.76 1.10 12.40
C LYS A 178 -28.94 0.59 13.21
N THR A 179 -30.13 0.92 12.74
CA THR A 179 -31.40 0.27 13.09
C THR A 179 -32.08 -0.18 11.78
N ASP A 180 -33.26 -0.80 11.88
CA ASP A 180 -34.01 -1.26 10.71
C ASP A 180 -34.42 -0.13 9.75
N THR A 181 -34.37 1.13 10.19
CA THR A 181 -34.81 2.30 9.41
C THR A 181 -33.80 3.44 9.41
N THR A 182 -32.77 3.42 10.25
CA THR A 182 -31.82 4.54 10.38
C THR A 182 -30.38 4.07 10.37
N ILE A 183 -29.50 4.90 9.79
CA ILE A 183 -28.06 4.73 9.82
C ILE A 183 -27.47 6.01 10.39
N THR A 184 -26.57 5.88 11.35
CA THR A 184 -25.79 7.01 11.88
C THR A 184 -24.35 6.90 11.40
N VAL A 185 -23.78 8.00 10.95
CA VAL A 185 -22.38 8.08 10.51
C VAL A 185 -21.52 8.83 11.52
N ASN A 186 -20.21 8.53 11.56
CA ASN A 186 -19.27 9.18 12.49
C ASN A 186 -19.17 10.70 12.22
N ALA A 187 -18.98 11.05 10.96
CA ALA A 187 -18.91 12.41 10.47
C ALA A 187 -19.51 12.46 9.08
N VAL A 188 -20.29 13.50 8.81
CA VAL A 188 -20.86 13.76 7.49
C VAL A 188 -19.80 14.50 6.67
N ILE A 189 -19.24 13.82 5.67
CA ILE A 189 -18.28 14.38 4.72
C ILE A 189 -19.05 15.13 3.62
N THR A 190 -20.06 14.46 3.05
CA THR A 190 -20.97 15.04 2.07
C THR A 190 -22.38 15.03 2.63
N LEU A 191 -23.07 16.18 2.55
CA LEU A 191 -24.42 16.29 3.08
C LEU A 191 -25.39 15.35 2.32
N PRO A 192 -26.06 14.42 3.02
CA PRO A 192 -26.99 13.49 2.39
C PRO A 192 -28.22 14.23 1.86
N VAL A 193 -28.53 14.02 0.58
CA VAL A 193 -29.65 14.69 -0.11
C VAL A 193 -30.89 13.80 -0.09
N ASN A 194 -32.02 14.35 0.33
CA ASN A 194 -33.30 13.64 0.33
C ASN A 194 -33.71 13.28 -1.11
N GLY A 195 -34.14 12.03 -1.32
CA GLY A 195 -34.51 11.52 -2.64
C GLY A 195 -33.37 10.87 -3.42
N TYR A 196 -32.12 10.92 -2.95
CA TYR A 196 -31.00 10.24 -3.60
C TYR A 196 -30.88 8.78 -3.13
N PHE A 197 -30.44 7.92 -4.05
CA PHE A 197 -30.16 6.52 -3.73
C PHE A 197 -28.86 6.41 -2.95
N SER A 198 -28.87 5.65 -1.86
CA SER A 198 -27.68 5.33 -1.07
C SER A 198 -27.31 3.86 -1.16
N PHE A 199 -26.01 3.60 -1.12
CA PHE A 199 -25.43 2.28 -1.01
C PHE A 199 -24.26 2.30 -0.03
N ALA A 200 -23.97 1.17 0.59
CA ALA A 200 -22.79 1.03 1.45
C ALA A 200 -21.77 0.10 0.80
N THR A 201 -20.50 0.38 1.04
CA THR A 201 -19.38 -0.47 0.64
C THR A 201 -18.67 -1.02 1.87
N LYS A 202 -18.35 -2.31 1.81
CA LYS A 202 -17.57 -2.98 2.86
C LYS A 202 -16.10 -2.56 2.82
N ASN A 203 -15.35 -2.94 3.85
CA ASN A 203 -13.92 -2.70 3.89
C ASN A 203 -13.20 -3.43 2.74
N ALA A 204 -12.65 -2.66 1.80
CA ALA A 204 -12.02 -3.17 0.57
C ALA A 204 -10.80 -4.08 0.83
N ARG A 205 -10.10 -3.91 1.96
CA ARG A 205 -9.00 -4.82 2.34
C ARG A 205 -9.49 -6.22 2.72
N VAL A 206 -10.69 -6.31 3.31
CA VAL A 206 -11.24 -7.54 3.88
C VAL A 206 -12.13 -8.27 2.89
N GLU A 207 -13.05 -7.54 2.26
CA GLU A 207 -14.10 -8.06 1.39
C GLU A 207 -13.94 -7.61 -0.07
N GLY A 208 -12.85 -6.89 -0.39
CA GLY A 208 -12.60 -6.43 -1.75
C GLY A 208 -12.20 -7.58 -2.68
N GLY A 209 -12.27 -7.30 -3.98
CA GLY A 209 -11.91 -8.27 -5.02
C GLY A 209 -10.46 -8.74 -4.90
N ASN A 210 -10.16 -9.90 -5.51
CA ASN A 210 -8.80 -10.43 -5.55
C ASN A 210 -7.84 -9.44 -6.27
N VAL A 211 -6.58 -9.45 -5.87
CA VAL A 211 -5.48 -8.73 -6.56
C VAL A 211 -5.22 -9.39 -7.91
N ARG A 212 -5.51 -8.69 -9.00
CA ARG A 212 -5.50 -9.22 -10.37
C ARG A 212 -4.77 -8.31 -11.34
N GLY A 213 -4.20 -8.87 -12.40
CA GLY A 213 -3.64 -8.10 -13.51
C GLY A 213 -2.57 -8.85 -14.31
N TYR A 214 -2.01 -8.17 -15.32
CA TYR A 214 -0.97 -8.72 -16.20
C TYR A 214 0.40 -8.80 -15.53
N TYR A 215 0.68 -7.94 -14.57
CA TYR A 215 1.91 -7.96 -13.79
C TYR A 215 1.62 -7.44 -12.38
N ALA A 216 2.53 -7.72 -11.46
CA ALA A 216 2.54 -7.08 -10.16
C ALA A 216 3.88 -6.40 -9.93
N GLU A 217 3.85 -5.09 -9.72
CA GLU A 217 4.93 -4.34 -9.11
C GLU A 217 4.86 -4.57 -7.60
N ILE A 218 5.92 -5.12 -7.04
CA ILE A 218 6.08 -5.38 -5.61
C ILE A 218 7.06 -4.35 -5.08
N SER A 219 6.56 -3.44 -4.24
CA SER A 219 7.36 -2.46 -3.52
C SER A 219 7.48 -2.88 -2.06
N LEU A 220 8.70 -3.21 -1.64
CA LEU A 220 9.04 -3.57 -0.27
C LEU A 220 9.69 -2.39 0.43
N GLU A 221 9.27 -2.11 1.65
CA GLU A 221 9.86 -1.09 2.51
C GLU A 221 10.21 -1.67 3.89
N ASN A 222 11.40 -1.35 4.39
CA ASN A 222 11.83 -1.71 5.74
C ASN A 222 12.49 -0.52 6.43
N ASN A 223 12.08 -0.27 7.67
CA ASN A 223 12.54 0.79 8.56
C ASN A 223 13.46 0.27 9.68
N ASP A 224 13.82 -1.01 9.67
CA ASP A 224 14.79 -1.59 10.59
C ASP A 224 16.16 -0.89 10.44
N THR A 225 16.82 -0.66 11.56
CA THR A 225 18.14 -0.01 11.62
C THR A 225 19.27 -1.02 11.69
N ASP A 226 18.96 -2.28 11.93
CA ASP A 226 19.86 -3.41 11.96
C ASP A 226 20.04 -4.06 10.56
N ALA A 227 21.06 -4.90 10.44
CA ALA A 227 21.37 -5.58 9.18
C ALA A 227 20.20 -6.45 8.72
N THR A 228 19.72 -6.20 7.50
CA THR A 228 18.60 -6.93 6.89
C THR A 228 19.05 -7.59 5.60
N GLU A 229 18.63 -8.84 5.41
CA GLU A 229 18.91 -9.65 4.23
C GLU A 229 17.58 -10.13 3.63
N LEU A 230 17.47 -10.02 2.31
CA LEU A 230 16.37 -10.55 1.51
C LEU A 230 16.97 -11.30 0.34
N PHE A 231 16.68 -12.60 0.26
CA PHE A 231 17.23 -13.49 -0.75
C PHE A 231 16.29 -13.64 -1.95
N SER A 232 15.00 -13.84 -1.69
CA SER A 232 14.00 -14.07 -2.75
C SER A 232 12.63 -13.48 -2.38
N ILE A 233 11.87 -13.16 -3.42
CA ILE A 233 10.48 -12.74 -3.35
C ILE A 233 9.71 -13.71 -4.25
N GLU A 234 8.83 -14.50 -3.65
CA GLU A 234 8.03 -15.50 -4.34
C GLU A 234 6.55 -15.14 -4.24
N SER A 235 5.78 -15.49 -5.27
CA SER A 235 4.33 -15.30 -5.28
C SER A 235 3.66 -16.56 -5.82
N ASN A 236 2.56 -16.98 -5.20
CA ASN A 236 1.68 -17.96 -5.81
C ASN A 236 0.71 -17.22 -6.75
N ILE A 237 0.72 -17.63 -8.02
CA ILE A 237 -0.04 -16.99 -9.08
C ILE A 237 -0.94 -18.03 -9.73
N ILE A 238 -2.20 -17.68 -9.93
CA ILE A 238 -3.14 -18.47 -10.72
C ILE A 238 -3.66 -17.66 -11.90
N LYS A 239 -4.01 -18.35 -12.99
CA LYS A 239 -4.65 -17.72 -14.15
C LYS A 239 -6.03 -17.17 -13.77
N SER A 240 -6.34 -15.96 -14.21
CA SER A 240 -7.69 -15.41 -14.15
C SER A 240 -8.51 -16.00 -15.31
N TYR A 241 -9.69 -16.56 -15.00
CA TYR A 241 -10.63 -17.12 -15.98
C TYR A 241 -11.87 -16.26 -16.18
N VAL A 242 -11.88 -15.05 -15.62
CA VAL A 242 -12.96 -14.07 -15.75
C VAL A 242 -12.80 -13.31 -17.06
#